data_AF-A0A2D6DVI8-F1
#
_entry.id   AF-A0A2D6DVI8-F1
#
_cell.length_a   1.000
_cell.length_b   1.000
_cell.length_c   1.000
_cell.angle_alpha   90.00
_cell.angle_beta   90.00
_cell.angle_gamma   90.00
#
_symmetry.space_group_name_H-M   'P 1'
#
loop_
_entity.id
_entity.type
_entity.pdbx_description
1 polymer ?
#
loop_
_entity_poly.entity_id
_entity_poly.type
_entity_poly.pdbx_seq_one_letter_code
_entity_poly.pdbx_strand_id
1 'polypeptide(L)'
;MRWLALAASLGVISCSSIENTLEFRQYHLRSLTLEREMNTPRAEQLRRFHGAVTAAEKRDRLGYYYSVQWNGPAEKADEPVRIVFQYRQAATGSAAREIVIKAVPGLRGAAEFQVTGPVYLEGGRVLSWHLSYYRGERLVETKQSYLWE
;
A
#
# COMPACT_ATOMS: atom_id res chain seq x y z
N MET A 1 32.41 13.38 57.93
CA MET A 1 32.79 12.97 56.55
C MET A 1 31.52 12.67 55.76
N ARG A 2 31.19 13.50 54.76
CA ARG A 2 30.04 13.34 53.86
C ARG A 2 30.48 12.46 52.68
N TRP A 3 29.78 11.37 52.40
CA TRP A 3 30.01 10.54 51.21
C TRP A 3 28.80 10.67 50.29
N LEU A 4 28.99 11.34 49.15
CA LEU A 4 28.03 11.43 48.05
C LEU A 4 28.13 10.16 47.21
N ALA A 5 27.07 9.35 47.19
CA ALA A 5 26.92 8.28 46.20
C ALA A 5 26.28 8.88 44.94
N LEU A 6 27.08 9.08 43.89
CA LEU A 6 26.57 9.36 42.55
C LEU A 6 26.15 8.02 41.90
N ALA A 7 24.85 7.78 41.80
CA ALA A 7 24.32 6.71 40.97
C ALA A 7 24.38 7.16 39.50
N ALA A 8 25.36 6.63 38.76
CA ALA A 8 25.43 6.79 37.31
C ALA A 8 24.40 5.86 36.65
N SER A 9 23.22 6.39 36.35
CA SER A 9 22.23 5.71 35.52
C SER A 9 22.68 5.73 34.06
N LEU A 10 23.35 4.66 33.63
CA LEU A 10 23.65 4.38 32.23
C LEU A 10 22.33 4.11 31.49
N GLY A 11 21.82 5.14 30.82
CA GLY A 11 20.69 5.03 29.89
C GLY A 11 21.11 4.24 28.66
N VAL A 12 20.70 2.98 28.58
CA VAL A 12 20.73 2.19 27.35
C VAL A 12 19.71 2.79 26.38
N ILE A 13 20.21 3.54 25.38
CA ILE A 13 19.43 3.92 24.21
C ILE A 13 19.22 2.64 23.41
N SER A 14 18.13 1.93 23.72
CA SER A 14 17.65 0.84 22.88
C SER A 14 17.05 1.46 21.63
N CYS A 15 17.80 1.46 20.54
CA CYS A 15 17.23 1.60 19.20
C CYS A 15 16.42 0.34 18.93
N SER A 16 15.16 0.27 19.38
CA SER A 16 14.22 -0.64 18.75
C SER A 16 13.98 -0.09 17.35
N SER A 17 14.64 -0.67 16.35
CA SER A 17 14.23 -0.48 14.97
C SER A 17 12.76 -0.87 14.89
N ILE A 18 11.88 0.11 14.71
CA ILE A 18 10.48 -0.16 14.37
C ILE A 18 10.56 -0.87 13.02
N GLU A 19 10.48 -2.20 13.01
CA GLU A 19 10.30 -2.92 11.76
C GLU A 19 8.98 -2.43 11.16
N ASN A 20 9.05 -1.83 9.97
CA ASN A 20 7.85 -1.41 9.25
C ASN A 20 6.97 -2.65 9.04
N THR A 21 5.79 -2.67 9.66
CA THR A 21 4.87 -3.81 9.55
C THR A 21 4.18 -3.86 8.20
N LEU A 22 4.27 -2.77 7.41
CA LEU A 22 3.58 -2.58 6.16
C LEU A 22 4.51 -1.92 5.12
N GLU A 23 4.82 -2.63 4.03
CA GLU A 23 5.41 -2.06 2.81
C GLU A 23 4.29 -1.68 1.85
N PHE A 24 4.39 -0.51 1.23
CA PHE A 24 3.42 -0.02 0.26
C PHE A 24 4.13 0.55 -0.97
N ARG A 25 3.73 0.07 -2.15
CA ARG A 25 4.29 0.47 -3.44
C ARG A 25 3.18 0.86 -4.40
N GLN A 26 3.36 1.99 -5.06
CA GLN A 26 2.44 2.45 -6.10
C GLN A 26 3.08 2.34 -7.49
N TYR A 27 2.29 1.93 -8.48
CA TYR A 27 2.68 1.88 -9.88
C TYR A 27 1.53 2.37 -10.76
N HIS A 28 1.84 3.21 -11.75
CA HIS A 28 0.83 3.87 -12.59
C HIS A 28 1.05 3.49 -14.05
N LEU A 29 0.08 2.80 -14.65
CA LEU A 29 0.08 2.44 -16.06
C LEU A 29 -0.80 3.41 -16.84
N ARG A 30 -0.19 4.42 -17.46
CA ARG A 30 -0.91 5.55 -18.08
C ARG A 30 -1.11 5.42 -19.58
N SER A 31 -0.28 4.62 -20.25
CA SER A 31 -0.24 4.55 -21.71
C SER A 31 -0.17 3.11 -22.19
N LEU A 32 -0.69 2.89 -23.40
CA LEU A 32 -0.51 1.65 -24.16
C LEU A 32 0.87 1.55 -24.80
N THR A 33 1.56 2.68 -24.92
CA THR A 33 2.95 2.73 -25.41
C THR A 33 3.87 2.22 -24.30
N LEU A 34 4.66 1.22 -24.65
CA LEU A 34 5.71 0.69 -23.78
C LEU A 34 6.93 1.60 -23.81
N GLU A 35 7.63 1.67 -22.68
CA GLU A 35 8.95 2.27 -22.57
C GLU A 35 9.90 1.62 -23.56
N ARG A 36 10.73 2.40 -24.26
CA ARG A 36 11.54 1.88 -25.37
C ARG A 36 12.71 1.02 -24.91
N GLU A 37 13.29 1.36 -23.77
CA GLU A 37 14.43 0.67 -23.19
C GLU A 37 13.97 -0.50 -22.33
N MET A 38 14.73 -1.60 -22.35
CA MET A 38 14.50 -2.72 -21.43
C MET A 38 14.98 -2.34 -20.03
N ASN A 39 14.04 -1.86 -19.21
CA ASN A 39 14.25 -1.45 -17.83
C ASN A 39 13.12 -1.96 -16.92
N THR A 40 13.24 -1.72 -15.61
CA THR A 40 12.23 -2.16 -14.62
C THR A 40 10.81 -1.62 -14.93
N PRO A 41 10.61 -0.34 -15.29
CA PRO A 41 9.31 0.15 -15.75
C PRO A 41 8.73 -0.65 -16.92
N ARG A 42 9.52 -0.90 -17.98
CA ARG A 42 9.04 -1.67 -19.14
C ARG A 42 8.69 -3.11 -18.77
N ALA A 43 9.50 -3.76 -17.93
CA ALA A 43 9.20 -5.10 -17.44
C ALA A 43 7.87 -5.14 -16.69
N GLU A 44 7.60 -4.13 -15.85
CA GLU A 44 6.33 -4.01 -15.15
C GLU A 44 5.17 -3.73 -16.12
N GLN A 45 5.32 -2.84 -17.11
CA GLN A 45 4.31 -2.62 -18.16
C GLN A 45 3.96 -3.92 -18.90
N LEU A 46 4.98 -4.68 -19.33
CA LEU A 46 4.81 -5.97 -19.99
C LEU A 46 4.07 -6.96 -19.11
N ARG A 47 4.40 -7.02 -17.81
CA ARG A 47 3.70 -7.85 -16.83
C ARG A 47 2.22 -7.45 -16.70
N ARG A 48 1.90 -6.16 -16.65
CA ARG A 48 0.51 -5.67 -16.55
C ARG A 48 -0.31 -5.96 -17.80
N PHE A 49 0.29 -5.90 -18.98
CA PHE A 49 -0.37 -6.23 -20.25
C PHE A 49 -0.34 -7.73 -20.58
N HIS A 50 0.30 -8.56 -19.76
CA HIS A 50 0.33 -10.00 -19.99
C HIS A 50 -1.10 -10.56 -20.08
N GLY A 51 -1.39 -11.31 -21.14
CA GLY A 51 -2.70 -11.89 -21.43
C GLY A 51 -3.73 -10.91 -22.02
N ALA A 52 -3.45 -9.61 -22.10
CA ALA A 52 -4.29 -8.66 -22.85
C ALA A 52 -3.81 -8.58 -24.31
N VAL A 53 -4.59 -9.14 -25.22
CA VAL A 53 -4.23 -9.27 -26.64
C VAL A 53 -4.74 -8.06 -27.43
N THR A 54 -6.00 -7.69 -27.23
CA THR A 54 -6.67 -6.61 -27.97
C THR A 54 -6.35 -5.23 -27.39
N ALA A 55 -6.56 -4.19 -28.20
CA ALA A 55 -6.41 -2.81 -27.74
C ALA A 55 -7.37 -2.46 -26.60
N ALA A 56 -8.60 -2.99 -26.64
CA ALA A 56 -9.59 -2.81 -25.59
C ALA A 56 -9.14 -3.45 -24.27
N GLU A 57 -8.71 -4.71 -24.30
CA GLU A 57 -8.19 -5.41 -23.12
C GLU A 57 -6.99 -4.69 -22.51
N LYS A 58 -6.07 -4.18 -23.34
CA LYS A 58 -4.92 -3.39 -22.85
C LYS A 58 -5.37 -2.06 -22.27
N ARG A 59 -6.35 -1.40 -22.89
CA ARG A 59 -6.94 -0.15 -22.37
C ARG A 59 -7.55 -0.37 -20.98
N ASP A 60 -8.15 -1.54 -20.75
CA ASP A 60 -8.71 -1.90 -19.46
C ASP A 60 -7.65 -2.18 -18.37
N ARG A 61 -6.38 -2.38 -18.75
CA ARG A 61 -5.25 -2.46 -17.80
C ARG A 61 -4.73 -1.08 -17.38
N LEU A 62 -5.10 0.00 -18.06
CA LEU A 62 -4.64 1.33 -17.65
C LEU A 62 -5.19 1.69 -16.27
N GLY A 63 -4.36 2.33 -15.45
CA GLY A 63 -4.76 2.81 -14.13
C GLY A 63 -3.66 2.75 -13.08
N TYR A 64 -4.09 2.68 -11.82
CA TYR A 64 -3.24 2.68 -10.63
C TYR A 64 -3.25 1.30 -9.99
N TYR A 65 -2.05 0.84 -9.64
CA TYR A 65 -1.82 -0.41 -8.94
C TYR A 65 -1.08 -0.11 -7.63
N TYR A 66 -1.62 -0.59 -6.52
CA TYR A 66 -1.08 -0.37 -5.19
C TYR A 66 -0.78 -1.72 -4.54
N SER A 67 0.49 -2.09 -4.51
CA SER A 67 0.95 -3.32 -3.89
C SER A 67 1.22 -3.08 -2.41
N VAL A 68 0.68 -3.96 -1.57
CA VAL A 68 0.91 -3.95 -0.13
C VAL A 68 1.53 -5.28 0.28
N GLN A 69 2.54 -5.22 1.13
CA GLN A 69 3.07 -6.39 1.83
C GLN A 69 3.07 -6.09 3.31
N TRP A 70 2.74 -7.08 4.13
CA TRP A 70 2.73 -6.91 5.57
C TRP A 70 3.54 -7.99 6.28
N ASN A 71 4.11 -7.60 7.41
CA ASN A 71 4.66 -8.44 8.45
C ASN A 71 4.02 -7.98 9.76
N GLY A 72 2.90 -8.60 10.10
CA GLY A 72 2.08 -8.19 11.23
C GLY A 72 2.63 -8.62 12.59
N PRO A 73 2.05 -8.08 13.68
CA PRO A 73 2.43 -8.42 15.04
C PRO A 73 2.29 -9.93 15.32
N ALA A 74 3.30 -10.52 15.94
CA ALA A 74 3.34 -11.96 16.23
C ALA A 74 2.28 -12.38 17.25
N GLU A 75 1.97 -11.50 18.20
CA GLU A 75 0.96 -11.72 19.25
C GLU A 75 -0.48 -11.77 18.74
N LYS A 76 -0.71 -11.41 17.46
CA LYS A 76 -2.02 -11.44 16.79
C LYS A 76 -1.95 -12.19 15.45
N ALA A 77 -1.01 -13.14 15.33
CA ALA A 77 -0.82 -13.90 14.10
C ALA A 77 -2.03 -14.77 13.73
N ASP A 78 -2.83 -15.17 14.72
CA ASP A 78 -4.08 -15.94 14.61
C ASP A 78 -5.31 -15.08 14.28
N GLU A 79 -5.20 -13.75 14.36
CA GLU A 79 -6.27 -12.84 13.97
C GLU A 79 -6.30 -12.59 12.45
N PRO A 80 -7.51 -12.42 11.86
CA PRO A 80 -7.66 -12.14 10.44
C PRO A 80 -7.06 -10.78 10.06
N VAL A 81 -6.61 -10.69 8.82
CA VAL A 81 -6.09 -9.45 8.23
C VAL A 81 -7.21 -8.72 7.50
N ARG A 82 -7.32 -7.42 7.74
CA ARG A 82 -8.17 -6.53 6.94
C ARG A 82 -7.38 -5.29 6.54
N ILE A 83 -7.30 -5.03 5.24
CA ILE A 83 -6.66 -3.82 4.70
C ILE A 83 -7.71 -3.02 3.96
N VAL A 84 -7.92 -1.79 4.40
CA VAL A 84 -8.90 -0.85 3.83
C VAL A 84 -8.14 0.20 3.06
N PHE A 85 -8.40 0.31 1.75
CA PHE A 85 -7.81 1.31 0.87
C PHE A 85 -8.89 2.29 0.42
N GLN A 86 -8.75 3.54 0.83
CA GLN A 86 -9.63 4.64 0.48
C GLN A 86 -8.93 5.58 -0.49
N TYR A 87 -9.64 6.08 -1.49
CA TYR A 87 -9.06 6.95 -2.51
C TYR A 87 -10.08 7.93 -3.09
N ARG A 88 -9.61 9.11 -3.50
CA ARG A 88 -10.40 10.13 -4.21
C ARG A 88 -9.93 10.22 -5.66
N GLN A 89 -10.84 10.31 -6.62
CA GLN A 89 -10.51 10.45 -8.04
C GLN A 89 -10.87 11.84 -8.58
N ALA A 90 -10.21 12.23 -9.66
CA ALA A 90 -10.38 13.55 -10.27
C ALA A 90 -11.85 13.87 -10.61
N ALA A 91 -12.62 12.89 -11.10
CA ALA A 91 -14.02 13.10 -11.44
C ALA A 91 -14.98 13.04 -10.24
N THR A 92 -14.54 12.60 -9.05
CA THR A 92 -15.41 12.38 -7.89
C THR A 92 -15.33 13.48 -6.84
N GLY A 93 -14.56 14.55 -7.09
CA GLY A 93 -14.39 15.65 -6.15
C GLY A 93 -13.85 15.17 -4.80
N SER A 94 -14.52 15.52 -3.70
CA SER A 94 -14.15 15.10 -2.34
C SER A 94 -14.62 13.70 -1.96
N ALA A 95 -15.47 13.06 -2.77
CA ALA A 95 -16.00 11.74 -2.46
C ALA A 95 -14.90 10.67 -2.50
N ALA A 96 -14.71 9.98 -1.38
CA ALA A 96 -13.81 8.85 -1.25
C ALA A 96 -14.50 7.54 -1.66
N ARG A 97 -13.79 6.70 -2.39
CA ARG A 97 -14.14 5.32 -2.70
C ARG A 97 -13.31 4.39 -1.82
N GLU A 98 -13.79 3.17 -1.63
CA GLU A 98 -13.15 2.19 -0.76
C GLU A 98 -12.99 0.83 -1.46
N ILE A 99 -11.85 0.18 -1.23
CA ILE A 99 -11.60 -1.22 -1.55
C ILE A 99 -11.09 -1.89 -0.28
N VAL A 100 -11.71 -3.03 0.08
CA VAL A 100 -11.33 -3.81 1.27
C VAL A 100 -10.78 -5.15 0.85
N ILE A 101 -9.58 -5.49 1.34
CA ILE A 101 -8.99 -6.82 1.22
C ILE A 101 -9.05 -7.50 2.57
N LYS A 102 -9.55 -8.74 2.59
CA LYS A 102 -9.54 -9.62 3.75
C LYS A 102 -8.63 -10.80 3.44
N ALA A 103 -7.75 -11.14 4.37
CA ALA A 103 -6.90 -12.32 4.25
C ALA A 103 -6.99 -13.16 5.52
N VAL A 104 -6.72 -14.45 5.35
CA VAL A 104 -6.66 -15.41 6.46
C VAL A 104 -5.59 -15.02 7.47
N PRO A 105 -5.68 -15.52 8.71
CA PRO A 105 -4.62 -15.36 9.70
C PRO A 105 -3.24 -15.78 9.18
N GLY A 106 -2.20 -15.20 9.76
CA GLY A 106 -0.80 -15.44 9.40
C GLY A 106 0.03 -14.17 9.52
N LEU A 107 1.29 -14.31 9.90
CA LEU A 107 2.21 -13.18 10.14
C LEU A 107 2.40 -12.31 8.90
N ARG A 108 2.66 -12.93 7.75
CA ARG A 108 3.05 -12.26 6.52
C ARG A 108 2.03 -12.45 5.41
N GLY A 109 1.96 -11.49 4.50
CA GLY A 109 1.17 -11.62 3.29
C GLY A 109 1.37 -10.44 2.36
N ALA A 110 0.76 -10.55 1.18
CA ALA A 110 0.79 -9.52 0.17
C ALA A 110 -0.56 -9.43 -0.53
N ALA A 111 -0.89 -8.24 -1.01
CA ALA A 111 -2.09 -7.99 -1.80
C ALA A 111 -1.89 -6.82 -2.75
N GLU A 112 -2.83 -6.62 -3.67
CA GLU A 112 -2.82 -5.48 -4.58
C GLU A 112 -4.21 -4.88 -4.72
N PHE A 113 -4.29 -3.56 -4.57
CA PHE A 113 -5.48 -2.78 -4.91
C PHE A 113 -5.32 -2.25 -6.34
N GLN A 114 -6.40 -2.31 -7.12
CA GLN A 114 -6.40 -1.85 -8.50
C GLN A 114 -7.50 -0.81 -8.70
N VAL A 115 -7.12 0.33 -9.24
CA VAL A 115 -8.03 1.35 -9.77
C VAL A 115 -7.74 1.42 -11.26
N THR A 116 -8.35 0.51 -12.02
CA THR A 116 -8.05 0.26 -13.44
C THR A 116 -9.34 0.17 -14.26
N GLY A 117 -9.20 0.06 -15.58
CA GLY A 117 -10.33 -0.14 -16.49
C GLY A 117 -11.38 0.95 -16.37
N PRO A 118 -12.68 0.64 -16.45
CA PRO A 118 -13.75 1.64 -16.38
C PRO A 118 -13.65 2.57 -15.18
N VAL A 119 -13.30 2.06 -14.00
CA VAL A 119 -13.13 2.86 -12.77
C VAL A 119 -12.08 3.96 -12.97
N TYR A 120 -10.97 3.65 -13.63
CA TYR A 120 -9.93 4.61 -13.94
C TYR A 120 -10.26 5.50 -15.13
N LEU A 121 -10.81 4.92 -16.20
CA LEU A 121 -11.09 5.62 -17.46
C LEU A 121 -12.19 6.67 -17.28
N GLU A 122 -13.18 6.40 -16.45
CA GLU A 122 -14.29 7.31 -16.14
C GLU A 122 -13.97 8.21 -14.94
N GLY A 123 -13.40 7.64 -13.87
CA GLY A 123 -13.10 8.38 -12.64
C GLY A 123 -11.86 9.28 -12.76
N GLY A 124 -10.98 8.99 -13.70
CA GLY A 124 -9.72 9.69 -13.90
C GLY A 124 -8.67 9.33 -12.84
N ARG A 125 -7.67 10.22 -12.71
CA ARG A 125 -6.53 10.01 -11.82
C ARG A 125 -6.95 9.91 -10.36
N VAL A 126 -6.30 9.03 -9.60
CA VAL A 126 -6.34 9.08 -8.13
C VAL A 126 -5.57 10.33 -7.69
N LEU A 127 -6.22 11.16 -6.87
CA LEU A 127 -5.67 12.43 -6.35
C LEU A 127 -5.06 12.26 -4.96
N SER A 128 -5.76 11.53 -4.09
CA SER A 128 -5.29 11.19 -2.75
C SER A 128 -5.80 9.82 -2.33
N TRP A 129 -5.09 9.21 -1.39
CA TRP A 129 -5.41 7.89 -0.85
C TRP A 129 -4.97 7.74 0.61
N HIS A 130 -5.63 6.83 1.32
CA HIS A 130 -5.32 6.39 2.66
C HIS A 130 -5.53 4.89 2.78
N LEU A 131 -4.62 4.23 3.47
CA LEU A 131 -4.60 2.80 3.67
C LEU A 131 -4.53 2.52 5.17
N SER A 132 -5.42 1.66 5.65
CA SER A 132 -5.46 1.19 7.03
C SER A 132 -5.31 -0.31 7.09
N TYR A 133 -4.33 -0.78 7.85
CA TYR A 133 -4.06 -2.19 8.09
C TYR A 133 -4.53 -2.60 9.48
N TYR A 134 -5.42 -3.58 9.54
CA TYR A 134 -6.01 -4.11 10.75
C TYR A 134 -5.65 -5.58 10.98
N ARG A 135 -5.53 -5.94 12.26
CA ARG A 135 -5.53 -7.30 12.80
C ARG A 135 -6.73 -7.44 13.72
N GLY A 136 -7.70 -8.27 13.33
CA GLY A 136 -9.02 -8.27 13.95
C GLY A 136 -9.62 -6.86 13.95
N GLU A 137 -9.91 -6.34 15.14
CA GLU A 137 -10.40 -4.98 15.35
C GLU A 137 -9.29 -3.94 15.61
N ARG A 138 -8.04 -4.38 15.79
CA ARG A 138 -6.92 -3.49 16.08
C ARG A 138 -6.36 -2.88 14.80
N LEU A 139 -6.32 -1.56 14.74
CA LEU A 139 -5.52 -0.83 13.76
C LEU A 139 -4.02 -1.03 14.08
N VAL A 140 -3.28 -1.59 13.14
CA VAL A 140 -1.84 -1.84 13.28
C VAL A 140 -1.04 -0.67 12.72
N GLU A 141 -1.32 -0.28 11.48
CA GLU A 141 -0.57 0.77 10.79
C GLU A 141 -1.46 1.47 9.76
N THR A 142 -1.18 2.74 9.48
CA THR A 142 -1.77 3.51 8.39
C THR A 142 -0.69 4.06 7.46
N LYS A 143 -1.03 4.23 6.18
CA LYS A 143 -0.23 4.99 5.21
C LYS A 143 -1.15 5.87 4.39
N GLN A 144 -0.65 7.00 3.92
CA GLN A 144 -1.44 7.91 3.09
C GLN A 144 -0.59 8.72 2.12
N SER A 145 -1.25 9.20 1.07
CA SER A 145 -0.70 10.26 0.23
C SER A 145 -0.64 11.58 0.98
N TYR A 146 0.25 12.48 0.57
CA TYR A 146 0.37 13.82 1.15
C TYR A 146 -0.93 14.63 1.12
N LEU A 147 -1.76 14.47 0.07
CA LEU A 147 -3.01 15.20 -0.13
C LEU A 147 -4.23 14.55 0.57
N TRP A 148 -3.99 13.60 1.47
CA TRP A 148 -5.07 13.00 2.27
C TRP A 148 -5.22 13.76 3.59
N GLU A 149 -6.40 14.35 3.76
CA GLU A 149 -6.88 15.06 4.95
C GLU A 149 -8.22 14.46 5.38
#